data_AF-A0A8B3NEZ2-F1
#
_entry.id   AF-A0A8B3NEZ2-F1
#
_cell.length_a   1.000
_cell.length_b   1.000
_cell.length_c   1.000
_cell.angle_alpha   90.00
_cell.angle_beta   90.00
_cell.angle_gamma   90.00
#
_symmetry.space_group_name_H-M   'P 1'
#
loop_
_entity.id
_entity.type
_entity.pdbx_description
1 polymer ?
#
loop_
_entity_poly.entity_id
_entity_poly.type
_entity_poly.pdbx_seq_one_letter_code
_entity_poly.pdbx_strand_id
1 'polypeptide(L)'
;MADFDNYELWDTHTLLGVFRELDIVPSYWLDLLFPHQMSSTDEYIDLEKIPRSGRKLAPFVAPMAQGRAIYEEGARVERFKPGY
;
A
#
# COMPACT_ATOMS: atom_id res chain seq x y z
N MET A 1 -20.44 31.38 -9.37
CA MET A 1 -20.45 30.71 -8.06
C MET A 1 -21.29 29.47 -8.26
N ALA A 2 -20.67 28.29 -8.29
CA ALA A 2 -21.41 27.05 -8.49
C ALA A 2 -22.27 26.80 -7.25
N ASP A 3 -23.54 26.45 -7.47
CA ASP A 3 -24.52 26.11 -6.45
C ASP A 3 -24.26 24.67 -5.98
N PHE A 4 -24.06 24.51 -4.67
CA PHE A 4 -23.77 23.21 -4.04
C PHE A 4 -24.93 22.70 -3.17
N ASP A 5 -26.15 23.20 -3.36
CA ASP A 5 -27.28 22.92 -2.46
C ASP A 5 -27.89 21.50 -2.59
N ASN A 6 -27.40 20.63 -3.48
CA ASN A 6 -27.92 19.27 -3.70
C ASN A 6 -26.82 18.20 -3.90
N TYR A 7 -25.97 17.98 -2.89
CA TYR A 7 -25.10 16.79 -2.86
C TYR A 7 -25.63 15.78 -1.84
N GLU A 8 -26.16 14.66 -2.32
CA GLU A 8 -26.40 13.49 -1.49
C GLU A 8 -25.04 12.81 -1.21
N LEU A 9 -24.59 12.82 0.05
CA LEU A 9 -23.39 12.10 0.44
C LEU A 9 -23.69 10.60 0.44
N TRP A 10 -23.04 9.87 -0.45
CA TRP A 10 -23.18 8.41 -0.53
C TRP A 10 -22.30 7.72 0.51
N ASP A 11 -22.79 6.61 1.06
CA ASP A 11 -22.01 5.82 2.00
C ASP A 11 -20.87 5.05 1.32
N THR A 12 -19.87 4.65 2.10
CA THR A 12 -18.70 3.89 1.60
C THR A 12 -19.14 2.59 0.92
N HIS A 13 -20.23 1.98 1.39
CA HIS A 13 -20.76 0.74 0.81
C HIS A 13 -21.21 0.95 -0.65
N THR A 14 -21.97 2.01 -0.91
CA THR A 14 -22.46 2.40 -2.24
C THR A 14 -21.29 2.76 -3.17
N LEU A 15 -20.31 3.53 -2.67
CA LEU A 15 -19.13 3.92 -3.44
C LEU A 15 -18.23 2.73 -3.81
N LEU A 16 -18.03 1.79 -2.90
CA LEU A 16 -17.28 0.56 -3.18
C LEU A 16 -17.99 -0.33 -4.21
N GLY A 17 -19.32 -0.26 -4.31
CA GLY A 17 -20.10 -0.93 -5.35
C GLY A 17 -19.73 -0.44 -6.75
N VAL A 18 -19.78 0.88 -6.95
CA VAL A 18 -19.42 1.52 -8.23
C VAL A 18 -17.95 1.27 -8.60
N PHE A 19 -17.04 1.34 -7.63
CA PHE A 19 -15.61 1.11 -7.87
C PHE A 19 -15.30 -0.29 -8.41
N ARG A 20 -16.07 -1.32 -7.99
CA ARG A 20 -15.89 -2.70 -8.43
C ARG A 20 -16.40 -2.99 -9.84
N GLU A 21 -17.22 -2.09 -10.40
CA GLU A 21 -17.73 -2.21 -11.77
C GLU A 21 -16.75 -1.68 -12.83
N LEU A 22 -15.66 -1.00 -12.43
CA LEU A 22 -14.61 -0.61 -13.36
C LEU A 22 -13.74 -1.81 -13.74
N ASP A 23 -13.55 -2.02 -15.04
CA ASP A 23 -12.58 -2.98 -15.54
C ASP A 23 -11.17 -2.64 -15.06
N ILE A 24 -10.47 -3.64 -14.53
CA ILE A 24 -9.09 -3.50 -14.06
C ILE A 24 -8.20 -3.30 -15.29
N VAL A 25 -7.54 -2.14 -15.37
CA VAL A 25 -6.48 -1.93 -16.36
C VAL A 25 -5.31 -2.84 -15.98
N PRO A 26 -4.89 -3.78 -16.86
CA PRO A 26 -3.79 -4.68 -16.56
C PRO A 26 -2.50 -3.90 -16.34
N SER A 27 -1.72 -4.31 -15.35
CA SER A 27 -0.46 -3.67 -14.97
C SER A 27 0.68 -4.65 -15.18
N TYR A 28 1.43 -4.49 -16.27
CA TYR A 28 2.48 -5.42 -16.70
C TYR A 28 3.40 -5.90 -15.56
N TRP A 29 3.92 -4.97 -14.76
CA TRP A 29 4.86 -5.31 -13.68
C TRP A 29 4.20 -5.96 -12.47
N LEU A 30 3.00 -5.49 -12.09
CA LEU A 30 2.29 -6.03 -10.94
C LEU A 30 1.76 -7.43 -11.24
N ASP A 31 1.20 -7.62 -12.43
CA ASP A 31 0.67 -8.90 -12.88
C ASP A 31 1.78 -9.95 -13.03
N LEU A 32 2.98 -9.54 -13.44
CA LEU A 32 4.13 -10.43 -13.63
C LEU A 32 4.84 -10.79 -12.31
N LEU A 33 5.10 -9.82 -11.43
CA LEU A 33 6.01 -9.99 -10.30
C LEU A 33 5.32 -10.00 -8.93
N PHE A 34 4.08 -9.49 -8.84
CA PHE A 34 3.35 -9.32 -7.58
C PHE A 34 1.93 -9.93 -7.64
N PRO A 35 1.78 -11.23 -7.97
CA PRO A 35 0.46 -11.85 -8.17
C PRO A 35 -0.31 -12.15 -6.86
N HIS A 36 0.24 -11.78 -5.70
CA HIS A 36 -0.32 -12.12 -4.40
C HIS A 36 -0.58 -10.87 -3.57
N GLN A 37 -1.71 -10.87 -2.86
CA GLN A 37 -2.11 -9.81 -1.95
C GLN A 37 -2.20 -10.34 -0.52
N MET A 38 -1.79 -9.52 0.45
CA MET A 38 -2.00 -9.74 1.88
C MET A 38 -2.57 -8.45 2.48
N SER A 39 -3.64 -8.57 3.25
CA SER A 39 -4.21 -7.45 4.00
C SER A 39 -3.82 -7.55 5.48
N SER A 40 -3.29 -6.46 6.04
CA SER A 40 -3.03 -6.32 7.48
C SER A 40 -4.19 -5.59 8.16
N THR A 41 -4.48 -5.94 9.42
CA THR A 41 -5.41 -5.20 10.28
C THR A 41 -4.68 -4.21 11.21
N ASP A 42 -3.35 -4.23 11.23
CA ASP A 42 -2.50 -3.31 11.96
C ASP A 42 -2.07 -2.16 11.03
N GLU A 43 -1.73 -1.00 11.59
CA GLU A 43 -1.15 0.14 10.87
C GLU A 43 0.16 -0.27 10.17
N TYR A 44 0.84 -1.28 10.71
CA TYR A 44 2.07 -1.82 10.17
C TYR A 44 1.85 -3.12 9.40
N ILE A 45 2.71 -3.33 8.39
CA ILE A 45 2.87 -4.60 7.68
C ILE A 45 4.00 -5.39 8.35
N ASP A 46 3.67 -6.58 8.81
CA ASP A 46 4.63 -7.53 9.39
C ASP A 46 5.12 -8.49 8.30
N LEU A 47 6.40 -8.38 7.97
CA LEU A 47 7.03 -9.09 6.87
C LEU A 47 7.38 -10.54 7.23
N GLU A 48 7.43 -10.89 8.52
CA GLU A 48 7.62 -12.28 8.96
C GLU A 48 6.44 -13.18 8.57
N LYS A 49 5.24 -12.59 8.46
CA LYS A 49 4.02 -13.29 8.09
C LYS A 49 3.94 -13.63 6.60
N ILE A 50 4.84 -13.07 5.78
CA ILE A 50 4.91 -13.36 4.35
C ILE A 50 5.67 -14.69 4.14
N PRO A 51 5.15 -15.63 3.34
CA PRO A 51 5.80 -16.91 3.10
C PRO A 51 7.27 -16.75 2.64
N ARG A 52 8.19 -17.41 3.36
CA ARG A 52 9.66 -17.32 3.19
C ARG A 52 10.21 -17.83 1.84
N SER A 53 9.37 -18.31 0.93
CA SER A 53 9.79 -18.88 -0.35
C SER A 53 10.55 -17.84 -1.20
N GLY A 54 11.89 -17.88 -1.13
CA GLY A 54 12.79 -17.11 -1.99
C GLY A 54 12.85 -15.59 -1.77
N ARG A 55 12.26 -15.04 -0.70
CA ARG A 55 12.17 -13.58 -0.47
C ARG A 55 13.05 -13.15 0.70
N LYS A 56 13.85 -12.09 0.51
CA LYS A 56 14.54 -11.41 1.62
C LYS A 56 13.52 -10.55 2.37
N LEU A 57 12.95 -11.11 3.43
CA LEU A 57 11.80 -10.52 4.16
C LEU A 57 12.13 -9.32 5.05
N ALA A 58 13.40 -9.07 5.36
CA ALA A 58 13.80 -7.95 6.20
C ALA A 58 14.51 -6.88 5.35
N PRO A 59 13.79 -5.88 4.82
CA PRO A 59 14.36 -4.76 4.09
C PRO A 59 15.23 -3.91 5.02
N PHE A 60 16.23 -3.28 4.41
CA PHE A 60 16.94 -2.19 5.07
C PHE A 60 16.13 -0.91 4.86
N VAL A 61 15.68 -0.28 5.94
CA VAL A 61 14.93 0.97 5.89
C VAL A 61 15.81 2.06 6.46
N ALA A 62 16.06 3.09 5.66
CA ALA A 62 16.81 4.27 6.06
C ALA A 62 15.94 5.52 5.92
N PRO A 63 15.99 6.46 6.87
CA PRO A 63 15.30 7.73 6.73
C PRO A 63 15.91 8.52 5.56
N MET A 64 15.05 9.26 4.86
CA MET A 64 15.43 10.09 3.72
C MET A 64 15.50 11.55 4.16
N ALA A 65 16.62 12.22 3.92
CA ALA A 65 16.77 13.66 4.08
C ALA A 65 17.17 14.30 2.74
N GLN A 66 16.35 15.23 2.24
CA GLN A 66 16.60 15.97 1.00
C GLN A 66 16.94 15.07 -0.22
N GLY A 67 16.28 13.91 -0.33
CA GLY A 67 16.50 12.96 -1.42
C GLY A 67 17.71 12.04 -1.26
N ARG A 68 18.41 12.09 -0.12
CA ARG A 68 19.51 11.17 0.21
C ARG A 68 19.14 10.31 1.41
N ALA A 69 19.47 9.02 1.33
CA ALA A 69 19.31 8.10 2.46
C ALA A 69 20.37 8.39 3.53
N ILE A 70 19.93 8.49 4.79
CA ILE A 70 20.82 8.56 5.95
C ILE A 70 21.09 7.11 6.41
N TYR A 71 22.21 6.56 5.98
CA TYR A 71 22.54 5.15 6.25
C TYR A 71 22.94 4.88 7.71
N GLU A 72 23.49 5.87 8.42
CA GLU A 72 23.92 5.73 9.83
C GLU A 72 22.74 5.45 10.77
N GLU A 73 21.55 5.92 10.42
CA GLU A 73 20.30 5.70 11.17
C GLU A 73 19.47 4.53 10.60
N GLY A 74 19.99 3.85 9.58
CA GLY A 74 19.29 2.76 8.94
C GLY A 74 19.25 1.51 9.80
N ALA A 75 18.06 0.91 9.92
CA ALA A 75 17.86 -0.33 10.66
C ALA A 75 17.33 -1.42 9.73
N ARG A 76 17.71 -2.67 10.03
CA ARG A 76 17.03 -3.83 9.44
C ARG A 76 15.74 -4.05 10.22
N VAL A 77 14.61 -3.96 9.53
CA VAL A 77 13.29 -4.05 10.17
C VAL A 77 12.48 -5.18 9.56
N GLU A 78 11.73 -5.87 10.42
CA GLU A 78 10.77 -6.91 10.03
C GLU A 78 9.34 -6.35 9.92
N ARG A 79 9.16 -5.09 10.32
CA ARG A 79 7.90 -4.37 10.30
C ARG A 79 8.07 -3.07 9.51
N PHE A 80 7.14 -2.81 8.60
CA PHE A 80 7.15 -1.64 7.72
C PHE A 80 5.83 -0.88 7.82
N LYS A 81 5.90 0.45 7.85
CA LYS A 81 4.72 1.34 7.83
C LYS A 81 4.44 1.76 6.38
N PRO A 82 3.29 1.38 5.79
CA PRO A 82 2.93 1.81 4.45
C PRO A 82 2.67 3.32 4.40
N GLY A 83 2.90 3.93 3.23
CA GLY A 83 2.49 5.32 2.99
C GLY A 83 0.97 5.41 2.95
N TYR A 84 0.41 6.33 3.72
CA TYR A 84 -1.00 6.70 3.73
C TYR A 84 -1.14 8.19 3.43
#